data_AF-A0A2R7TCL1-F1
#
_entry.id   AF-A0A2R7TCL1-F1
#
_cell.length_a   1.000
_cell.length_b   1.000
_cell.length_c   1.000
_cell.angle_alpha   90.00
_cell.angle_beta   90.00
_cell.angle_gamma   90.00
#
_symmetry.space_group_name_H-M   'P 1'
#
loop_
_entity.id
_entity.type
_entity.pdbx_description
1 polymer ?
#
loop_
_entity_poly.entity_id
_entity_poly.type
_entity_poly.pdbx_seq_one_letter_code
_entity_poly.pdbx_strand_id
1 'polypeptide(L)'
;MDKRPQAACSYALGRIYGQQAMTASVFKMPGLASKTKEQFLKAVELDPALFEARSGLTQFYLMAPGIAGGSAAKARELAAEVQPRQPEQAKLLRALLAMNDKDWAVAERELASVKPGDDRTMARELRGQWTRLGFEYMEQKNLPKARGIFEALQRDYPGHAAGPYGLGRVLVALDQPDDGIKAMERARTLEGAERLPIDHRLGQALLAKGDKAGARVALERFVQNKRANPRNVEDAKKLLATLA
;
A
#
# COMPACT_ATOMS: atom_id res chain seq x y z
N MET A 1 18.67 -28.58 -8.02
CA MET A 1 19.13 -27.25 -8.47
C MET A 1 18.27 -26.22 -7.77
N ASP A 2 18.88 -25.24 -7.10
CA ASP A 2 18.14 -24.15 -6.46
C ASP A 2 17.42 -23.32 -7.53
N LYS A 3 16.08 -23.31 -7.49
CA LYS A 3 15.21 -22.59 -8.43
C LYS A 3 14.76 -21.23 -7.91
N ARG A 4 15.22 -20.84 -6.72
CA ARG A 4 14.81 -19.59 -6.05
C ARG A 4 15.13 -18.33 -6.86
N PRO A 5 16.27 -18.19 -7.56
CA PRO A 5 16.50 -17.04 -8.43
C PRO A 5 15.47 -16.93 -9.57
N GLN A 6 15.10 -18.05 -10.18
CA GLN A 6 14.08 -18.08 -11.24
C GLN A 6 12.70 -17.75 -10.69
N ALA A 7 12.37 -18.23 -9.49
CA ALA A 7 11.13 -17.88 -8.79
C ALA A 7 11.06 -16.37 -8.51
N ALA A 8 12.13 -15.78 -8.00
CA ALA A 8 12.24 -14.35 -7.74
C ALA A 8 12.11 -13.51 -9.03
N CYS A 9 12.74 -13.95 -10.13
CA CYS A 9 12.61 -13.32 -11.44
C CYS A 9 11.16 -13.36 -11.96
N SER A 10 10.51 -14.52 -11.88
CA SER A 10 9.09 -14.65 -12.25
C SER A 10 8.21 -13.76 -11.38
N TYR A 11 8.42 -13.72 -10.06
CA TYR A 11 7.67 -12.83 -9.18
C TYR A 11 7.87 -11.35 -9.55
N ALA A 12 9.10 -10.91 -9.77
CA ALA A 12 9.40 -9.54 -10.18
C ALA A 12 8.71 -9.17 -11.51
N LEU A 13 8.74 -10.07 -12.49
CA LEU A 13 8.08 -9.87 -13.77
C LEU A 13 6.54 -9.79 -13.62
N GLY A 14 5.96 -10.64 -12.77
CA GLY A 14 4.54 -10.58 -12.43
C GLY A 14 4.15 -9.23 -11.82
N ARG A 15 4.96 -8.70 -10.89
CA ARG A 15 4.73 -7.37 -10.32
C ARG A 15 4.76 -6.25 -11.36
N ILE A 16 5.68 -6.32 -12.33
CA ILE A 16 5.77 -5.34 -13.42
C ILE A 16 4.50 -5.38 -14.27
N TYR A 17 4.05 -6.57 -14.67
CA TYR A 17 2.79 -6.70 -15.41
C TYR A 17 1.58 -6.22 -14.60
N GLY A 18 1.54 -6.50 -13.30
CA GLY A 18 0.46 -6.04 -12.43
C GLY A 18 0.42 -4.51 -12.32
N GLN A 19 1.56 -3.87 -12.17
CA GLN A 19 1.65 -2.39 -12.18
C GLN A 19 1.23 -1.80 -13.52
N GLN A 20 1.66 -2.40 -14.64
CA GLN A 20 1.22 -1.98 -15.96
C GLN A 20 -0.29 -2.14 -16.12
N ALA A 21 -0.89 -3.23 -15.61
CA ALA A 21 -2.32 -3.48 -15.68
C ALA A 21 -3.13 -2.39 -14.95
N MET A 22 -2.65 -1.90 -13.81
CA MET A 22 -3.33 -0.85 -13.02
C MET A 22 -3.42 0.50 -13.74
N THR A 23 -2.49 0.77 -14.66
CA THR A 23 -2.46 2.02 -15.45
C THR A 23 -2.82 1.81 -16.93
N ALA A 24 -3.11 0.58 -17.34
CA ALA A 24 -3.42 0.25 -18.73
C ALA A 24 -4.85 0.63 -19.11
N SER A 25 -5.08 0.79 -20.41
CA SER A 25 -6.43 0.90 -20.95
C SER A 25 -7.21 -0.41 -20.75
N VAL A 26 -8.54 -0.30 -20.73
CA VAL A 26 -9.46 -1.44 -20.59
C VAL A 26 -9.22 -2.56 -21.60
N PHE A 27 -8.65 -2.25 -22.77
CA PHE A 27 -8.31 -3.23 -23.81
C PHE A 27 -7.03 -4.03 -23.52
N LYS A 28 -6.02 -3.40 -22.88
CA LYS A 28 -4.74 -4.06 -22.58
C LYS A 28 -4.72 -4.72 -21.21
N MET A 29 -5.58 -4.26 -20.29
CA MET A 29 -5.66 -4.73 -18.91
C MET A 29 -5.84 -6.26 -18.79
N PRO A 30 -6.75 -6.94 -19.53
CA PRO A 30 -6.96 -8.38 -19.35
C PRO A 30 -5.72 -9.21 -19.69
N GLY A 31 -5.01 -8.88 -20.77
CA GLY A 31 -3.79 -9.57 -21.16
C GLY A 31 -2.66 -9.39 -20.14
N LEU A 32 -2.52 -8.19 -19.58
CA LEU A 32 -1.54 -7.92 -18.52
C LEU A 32 -1.91 -8.62 -17.20
N ALA A 33 -3.20 -8.69 -16.87
CA ALA A 33 -3.68 -9.45 -15.71
C ALA A 33 -3.40 -10.96 -15.86
N SER A 34 -3.60 -11.54 -17.05
CA SER A 34 -3.25 -12.95 -17.30
C SER A 34 -1.76 -13.20 -17.12
N LYS A 35 -0.90 -12.36 -17.73
CA LYS A 35 0.56 -12.46 -17.59
C LYS A 35 1.01 -12.31 -16.14
N THR A 36 0.35 -11.44 -15.36
CA THR A 36 0.61 -11.28 -13.92
C THR A 36 0.36 -12.60 -13.19
N LYS A 37 -0.84 -13.18 -13.38
CA LYS A 37 -1.23 -14.46 -12.77
C LYS A 37 -0.29 -15.59 -13.15
N GLU A 38 0.04 -15.73 -14.43
CA GLU A 38 0.94 -16.76 -14.95
C GLU A 38 2.33 -16.68 -14.30
N GLN A 39 2.88 -15.46 -14.17
CA GLN A 39 4.20 -15.28 -13.55
C GLN A 39 4.17 -15.52 -12.04
N PHE A 40 3.10 -15.13 -11.35
CA PHE A 40 2.94 -15.43 -9.93
C PHE A 40 2.78 -16.92 -9.65
N LEU A 41 1.96 -17.62 -10.45
CA LEU A 41 1.84 -19.08 -10.38
C LEU A 41 3.19 -19.76 -10.59
N LYS A 42 3.90 -19.39 -11.65
CA LYS A 42 5.24 -19.91 -11.94
C LYS A 42 6.21 -19.65 -10.79
N ALA A 43 6.16 -18.49 -10.15
CA ALA A 43 7.02 -18.19 -9.01
C ALA A 43 6.73 -19.11 -7.81
N VAL A 44 5.45 -19.35 -7.50
CA VAL A 44 5.03 -20.26 -6.41
C VAL A 44 5.38 -21.72 -6.74
N GLU A 45 5.23 -22.15 -7.99
CA GLU A 45 5.63 -23.49 -8.45
C GLU A 45 7.15 -23.72 -8.35
N LEU A 46 7.94 -22.70 -8.69
CA LEU A 46 9.41 -22.77 -8.65
C LEU A 46 9.97 -22.74 -7.23
N ASP A 47 9.35 -21.94 -6.34
CA ASP A 47 9.69 -21.87 -4.93
C ASP A 47 8.43 -21.68 -4.06
N PRO A 48 7.84 -22.78 -3.56
CA PRO A 48 6.68 -22.72 -2.65
C PRO A 48 6.98 -22.10 -1.28
N ALA A 49 8.24 -21.81 -0.96
CA ALA A 49 8.63 -21.09 0.27
C ALA A 49 8.85 -19.59 0.01
N LEU A 50 8.78 -19.12 -1.24
CA LEU A 50 8.91 -17.71 -1.57
C LEU A 50 7.65 -16.94 -1.14
N PHE A 51 7.71 -16.35 0.05
CA PHE A 51 6.57 -15.64 0.64
C PHE A 51 6.00 -14.56 -0.27
N GLU A 52 6.85 -13.75 -0.89
CA GLU A 52 6.41 -12.64 -1.71
C GLU A 52 5.60 -13.13 -2.92
N ALA A 53 5.97 -14.27 -3.51
CA ALA A 53 5.21 -14.89 -4.59
C ALA A 53 3.85 -15.40 -4.12
N ARG A 54 3.79 -16.09 -2.96
CA ARG A 54 2.52 -16.55 -2.38
C ARG A 54 1.60 -15.37 -2.01
N SER A 55 2.15 -14.35 -1.36
CA SER A 55 1.41 -13.13 -1.00
C SER A 55 0.91 -12.39 -2.24
N GLY A 56 1.76 -12.22 -3.25
CA GLY A 56 1.38 -11.59 -4.52
C GLY A 56 0.28 -12.33 -5.25
N LEU A 57 0.36 -13.66 -5.33
CA LEU A 57 -0.68 -14.49 -5.94
C LEU A 57 -1.99 -14.44 -5.16
N THR A 58 -1.92 -14.47 -3.82
CA THR A 58 -3.09 -14.32 -2.94
C THR A 58 -3.77 -12.97 -3.19
N GLN A 59 -3.01 -11.88 -3.21
CA GLN A 59 -3.54 -10.54 -3.49
C GLN A 59 -4.14 -10.45 -4.88
N PHE A 60 -3.50 -11.03 -5.90
CA PHE A 60 -4.06 -11.10 -7.25
C PHE A 60 -5.42 -11.79 -7.25
N TYR A 61 -5.52 -12.95 -6.61
CA TYR A 61 -6.77 -13.69 -6.53
C TYR A 61 -7.90 -12.95 -5.80
N LEU A 62 -7.56 -12.13 -4.81
CA LEU A 62 -8.55 -11.32 -4.07
C LEU A 62 -8.96 -10.05 -4.82
N MET A 63 -8.05 -9.43 -5.57
CA MET A 63 -8.29 -8.13 -6.22
C MET A 63 -8.84 -8.24 -7.64
N ALA A 64 -8.43 -9.26 -8.40
CA ALA A 64 -8.86 -9.39 -9.79
C ALA A 64 -10.35 -9.77 -9.86
N PRO A 65 -11.13 -9.25 -10.82
CA PRO A 65 -12.45 -9.78 -11.10
C PRO A 65 -12.40 -11.28 -11.43
N GLY A 66 -13.46 -12.04 -11.13
CA GLY A 66 -13.52 -13.47 -11.42
C GLY A 66 -13.25 -13.80 -12.89
N ILE A 67 -13.80 -13.01 -13.81
CA ILE A 67 -13.56 -13.13 -15.27
C ILE A 67 -12.10 -12.90 -15.68
N ALA A 68 -11.34 -12.15 -14.88
CA ALA A 68 -9.93 -11.87 -15.09
C ALA A 68 -9.00 -12.85 -14.34
N GLY A 69 -9.58 -13.88 -13.72
CA GLY A 69 -8.85 -14.92 -13.00
C GLY A 69 -8.74 -14.72 -11.49
N GLY A 70 -9.51 -13.80 -10.89
CA GLY A 70 -9.66 -13.72 -9.44
C GLY A 70 -10.40 -14.91 -8.85
N SER A 71 -10.09 -15.28 -7.62
CA SER A 71 -10.76 -16.37 -6.89
C SER A 71 -10.43 -16.32 -5.39
N ALA A 72 -11.40 -15.88 -4.57
CA ALA A 72 -11.24 -15.92 -3.12
C ALA A 72 -11.04 -17.35 -2.57
N ALA A 73 -11.60 -18.38 -3.23
CA ALA A 73 -11.36 -19.77 -2.87
C ALA A 73 -9.88 -20.15 -3.02
N LYS A 74 -9.26 -19.85 -4.16
CA LYS A 74 -7.83 -20.12 -4.40
C LYS A 74 -6.92 -19.32 -3.46
N ALA A 75 -7.31 -18.09 -3.12
CA ALA A 75 -6.59 -17.30 -2.13
C ALA A 75 -6.61 -17.98 -0.73
N ARG A 76 -7.73 -18.58 -0.34
CA ARG A 76 -7.84 -19.34 0.91
C ARG A 76 -7.03 -20.63 0.87
N GLU A 77 -7.04 -21.35 -0.25
CA GLU A 77 -6.20 -22.55 -0.46
C GLU A 77 -4.72 -22.21 -0.26
N LEU A 78 -4.22 -21.13 -0.91
CA LEU A 78 -2.83 -20.69 -0.75
C LEU A 78 -2.46 -20.33 0.70
N ALA A 79 -3.39 -19.74 1.45
CA ALA A 79 -3.17 -19.42 2.86
C ALA A 79 -3.21 -20.65 3.76
N ALA A 80 -3.99 -21.68 3.41
CA ALA A 80 -4.06 -22.95 4.12
C ALA A 80 -2.83 -23.83 3.86
N GLU A 81 -2.26 -23.77 2.66
CA GLU A 81 -1.07 -24.53 2.24
C GLU A 81 0.26 -23.96 2.77
N VAL A 82 0.22 -22.93 3.64
CA VAL A 82 1.44 -22.38 4.22
C VAL A 82 2.12 -23.44 5.07
N GLN A 83 3.37 -23.74 4.74
CA GLN A 83 4.14 -24.75 5.45
C GLN A 83 4.18 -24.44 6.96
N PRO A 84 4.10 -25.44 7.86
CA PRO A 84 4.11 -25.23 9.31
C PRO A 84 5.29 -24.40 9.83
N ARG A 85 6.40 -24.38 9.09
CA ARG A 85 7.61 -23.60 9.39
C ARG A 85 7.51 -22.10 9.07
N GLN A 86 6.40 -21.63 8.50
CA GLN A 86 6.19 -20.23 8.10
C GLN A 86 4.99 -19.58 8.83
N PRO A 87 4.93 -19.63 10.18
CA PRO A 87 3.75 -19.21 10.94
C PRO A 87 3.42 -17.71 10.76
N GLU A 88 4.43 -16.86 10.62
CA GLU A 88 4.27 -15.42 10.44
C GLU A 88 3.69 -15.05 9.06
N GLN A 89 4.06 -15.82 8.03
CA GLN A 89 3.48 -15.69 6.69
C GLN A 89 2.00 -16.09 6.69
N ALA A 90 1.67 -17.18 7.40
CA ALA A 90 0.29 -17.63 7.53
C ALA A 90 -0.60 -16.56 8.19
N LYS A 91 -0.11 -15.92 9.25
CA LYS A 91 -0.80 -14.79 9.91
C LYS A 91 -1.05 -13.63 8.93
N LEU A 92 -0.05 -13.20 8.17
CA LEU A 92 -0.24 -12.15 7.17
C LEU A 92 -1.25 -12.52 6.08
N LEU A 93 -1.22 -13.75 5.59
CA LEU A 93 -2.18 -14.21 4.57
C LEU A 93 -3.60 -14.28 5.14
N ARG A 94 -3.78 -14.70 6.40
CA ARG A 94 -5.07 -14.63 7.10
C ARG A 94 -5.54 -13.19 7.27
N ALA A 95 -4.64 -12.25 7.59
CA ALA A 95 -4.99 -10.84 7.62
C ALA A 95 -5.48 -10.34 6.25
N LEU A 96 -4.81 -10.70 5.15
CA LEU A 96 -5.25 -10.34 3.79
C LEU A 96 -6.66 -10.87 3.47
N LEU A 97 -6.93 -12.13 3.83
CA LEU A 97 -8.25 -12.74 3.65
C LEU A 97 -9.31 -12.03 4.48
N ALA A 98 -9.03 -11.74 5.75
CA ALA A 98 -9.92 -11.01 6.62
C ALA A 98 -10.20 -9.59 6.11
N MET A 99 -9.18 -8.88 5.60
CA MET A 99 -9.35 -7.56 4.97
C MET A 99 -10.21 -7.64 3.71
N ASN A 100 -10.09 -8.71 2.91
CA ASN A 100 -10.96 -8.94 1.76
C ASN A 100 -12.41 -9.19 2.17
N ASP A 101 -12.60 -9.99 3.22
CA ASP A 101 -13.91 -10.33 3.77
C ASP A 101 -14.49 -9.19 4.62
N LYS A 102 -13.76 -8.06 4.74
CA LYS A 102 -14.08 -6.87 5.54
C LYS A 102 -14.22 -7.15 7.03
N ASP A 103 -13.62 -8.24 7.51
CA ASP A 103 -13.49 -8.53 8.92
C ASP A 103 -12.25 -7.79 9.48
N TRP A 104 -12.43 -6.49 9.72
CA TRP A 104 -11.37 -5.60 10.18
C TRP A 104 -10.82 -5.98 11.55
N ALA A 105 -11.67 -6.56 12.41
CA ALA A 105 -11.27 -7.00 13.75
C ALA A 105 -10.33 -8.21 13.67
N VAL A 106 -10.65 -9.20 12.82
CA VAL A 106 -9.75 -10.33 12.56
C VAL A 106 -8.48 -9.86 11.87
N ALA A 107 -8.58 -8.99 10.85
CA ALA A 107 -7.40 -8.45 10.17
C ALA A 107 -6.43 -7.78 11.15
N GLU A 108 -6.92 -6.88 11.99
CA GLU A 108 -6.14 -6.18 13.01
C GLU A 108 -5.46 -7.16 13.98
N ARG A 109 -6.21 -8.15 14.48
CA ARG A 109 -5.68 -9.18 15.38
C ARG A 109 -4.58 -10.01 14.73
N GLU A 110 -4.79 -10.45 13.49
CA GLU A 110 -3.79 -11.25 12.77
C GLU A 110 -2.53 -10.41 12.53
N LEU A 111 -2.65 -9.15 12.06
CA LEU A 111 -1.50 -8.26 11.85
C LEU A 111 -0.73 -7.99 13.16
N ALA A 112 -1.43 -7.76 14.27
CA ALA A 112 -0.81 -7.52 15.58
C ALA A 112 -0.06 -8.74 16.12
N SER A 113 -0.43 -9.94 15.66
CA SER A 113 0.22 -11.19 16.05
C SER A 113 1.49 -11.51 15.24
N VAL A 114 1.76 -10.78 14.15
CA VAL A 114 2.92 -11.00 13.28
C VAL A 114 4.19 -10.51 13.96
N LYS A 115 5.19 -11.37 14.05
CA LYS A 115 6.52 -11.07 14.58
C LYS A 115 7.56 -11.19 13.45
N PRO A 116 7.91 -10.09 12.76
CA PRO A 116 8.79 -10.17 11.60
C PRO A 116 10.24 -10.56 11.95
N GLY A 117 10.69 -10.37 13.20
CA GLY A 117 12.09 -10.57 13.57
C GLY A 117 13.01 -9.72 12.68
N ASP A 118 14.09 -10.32 12.21
CA ASP A 118 15.04 -9.69 11.29
C ASP A 118 14.67 -9.82 9.81
N ASP A 119 13.51 -10.44 9.49
CA ASP A 119 13.05 -10.59 8.12
C ASP A 119 12.54 -9.23 7.59
N ARG A 120 13.41 -8.56 6.83
CA ARG A 120 13.12 -7.27 6.20
C ARG A 120 11.98 -7.33 5.19
N THR A 121 11.80 -8.46 4.49
CA THR A 121 10.66 -8.65 3.59
C THR A 121 9.38 -8.69 4.41
N MET A 122 9.35 -9.50 5.46
CA MET A 122 8.19 -9.62 6.35
C MET A 122 7.82 -8.28 6.98
N ALA A 123 8.82 -7.55 7.49
CA ALA A 123 8.64 -6.22 8.06
C ALA A 123 8.06 -5.22 7.05
N ARG A 124 8.50 -5.27 5.77
CA ARG A 124 7.94 -4.45 4.69
C ARG A 124 6.48 -4.80 4.40
N GLU A 125 6.15 -6.08 4.28
CA GLU A 125 4.79 -6.54 4.00
C GLU A 125 3.85 -6.18 5.17
N LEU A 126 4.26 -6.43 6.41
CA LEU A 126 3.52 -6.07 7.61
C LEU A 126 3.22 -4.56 7.67
N ARG A 127 4.24 -3.71 7.44
CA ARG A 127 4.07 -2.25 7.35
C ARG A 127 3.06 -1.88 6.27
N GLY A 128 3.12 -2.53 5.11
CA GLY A 128 2.18 -2.32 4.01
C GLY A 128 0.73 -2.64 4.39
N GLN A 129 0.50 -3.77 5.06
CA GLN A 129 -0.86 -4.16 5.48
C GLN A 129 -1.42 -3.27 6.58
N TRP A 130 -0.60 -2.89 7.57
CA TRP A 130 -0.99 -1.89 8.56
C TRP A 130 -1.33 -0.54 7.93
N THR A 131 -0.53 -0.09 6.95
CA THR A 131 -0.80 1.16 6.22
C THR A 131 -2.15 1.10 5.49
N ARG A 132 -2.44 -0.03 4.83
CA ARG A 132 -3.73 -0.25 4.15
C ARG A 132 -4.90 -0.24 5.15
N LEU A 133 -4.76 -0.93 6.28
CA LEU A 133 -5.80 -0.95 7.33
C LEU A 133 -6.00 0.44 7.97
N GLY A 134 -4.93 1.20 8.17
CA GLY A 134 -5.01 2.59 8.64
C GLY A 134 -5.82 3.47 7.70
N PHE A 135 -5.59 3.37 6.38
CA PHE A 135 -6.39 4.11 5.40
C PHE A 135 -7.84 3.60 5.31
N GLU A 136 -8.07 2.30 5.45
CA GLU A 136 -9.42 1.76 5.51
C GLU A 136 -10.22 2.34 6.69
N TYR A 137 -9.62 2.42 7.89
CA TYR A 137 -10.27 3.08 9.02
C TYR A 137 -10.49 4.58 8.81
N MET A 138 -9.65 5.26 8.03
CA MET A 138 -9.91 6.64 7.61
C MET A 138 -11.15 6.75 6.72
N GLU A 139 -11.28 5.88 5.71
CA GLU A 139 -12.44 5.87 4.81
C GLU A 139 -13.74 5.59 5.57
N GLN A 140 -13.68 4.75 6.61
CA GLN A 140 -14.78 4.49 7.55
C GLN A 140 -15.03 5.64 8.54
N LYS A 141 -14.28 6.74 8.45
CA LYS A 141 -14.28 7.88 9.39
C LYS A 141 -13.93 7.51 10.83
N ASN A 142 -13.34 6.33 11.06
CA ASN A 142 -12.79 5.94 12.35
C ASN A 142 -11.38 6.52 12.53
N LEU A 143 -11.33 7.85 12.62
CA LEU A 143 -10.08 8.62 12.78
C LEU A 143 -9.28 8.22 14.02
N PRO A 144 -9.88 7.88 15.18
CA PRO A 144 -9.12 7.39 16.34
C PRO A 144 -8.33 6.10 16.06
N LYS A 145 -8.95 5.10 15.42
CA LYS A 145 -8.23 3.87 15.05
C LYS A 145 -7.15 4.14 14.01
N ALA A 146 -7.47 4.92 12.97
CA ALA A 146 -6.49 5.29 11.95
C ALA A 146 -5.28 6.01 12.55
N ARG A 147 -5.52 6.96 13.46
CA ARG A 147 -4.47 7.66 14.21
C ARG A 147 -3.56 6.69 14.96
N GLY A 148 -4.13 5.80 15.76
CA GLY A 148 -3.36 4.83 16.53
C GLY A 148 -2.48 3.91 15.66
N ILE A 149 -3.00 3.50 14.50
CA ILE A 149 -2.20 2.70 13.53
C ILE A 149 -1.03 3.52 12.97
N PHE A 150 -1.25 4.77 12.55
CA PHE A 150 -0.16 5.57 11.98
C PHE A 150 0.86 6.05 13.03
N GLU A 151 0.43 6.28 14.26
CA GLU A 151 1.32 6.51 15.41
C GLU A 151 2.20 5.28 15.69
N ALA A 152 1.59 4.08 15.70
CA ALA A 152 2.34 2.83 15.84
C ALA A 152 3.33 2.62 14.68
N LEU A 153 2.90 2.84 13.43
CA LEU A 153 3.78 2.76 12.27
C LEU A 153 4.95 3.74 12.34
N GLN A 154 4.73 4.96 12.81
CA GLN A 154 5.81 5.94 12.99
C GLN A 154 6.78 5.53 14.09
N ARG A 155 6.28 4.95 15.19
CA ARG A 155 7.10 4.46 16.30
C ARG A 155 7.93 3.23 15.90
N ASP A 156 7.29 2.26 15.24
CA ASP A 156 7.88 0.96 14.95
C ASP A 156 8.75 0.99 13.68
N TYR A 157 8.51 1.96 12.79
CA TYR A 157 9.29 2.20 11.57
C TYR A 157 9.70 3.68 11.42
N PRO A 158 10.52 4.24 12.32
CA PRO A 158 10.79 5.68 12.40
C PRO A 158 11.51 6.25 11.17
N GLY A 159 12.17 5.41 10.38
CA GLY A 159 12.86 5.77 9.14
C GLY A 159 11.99 5.77 7.88
N HIS A 160 10.71 5.34 7.96
CA HIS A 160 9.84 5.18 6.80
C HIS A 160 8.69 6.21 6.78
N ALA A 161 8.39 6.73 5.60
CA ALA A 161 7.42 7.82 5.40
C ALA A 161 5.95 7.45 5.71
N ALA A 162 5.61 6.17 5.86
CA ALA A 162 4.23 5.70 5.84
C ALA A 162 3.45 6.12 7.10
N GLY A 163 4.06 5.97 8.28
CA GLY A 163 3.52 6.43 9.56
C GLY A 163 3.24 7.95 9.55
N PRO A 164 4.26 8.80 9.40
CA PRO A 164 4.05 10.26 9.44
C PRO A 164 3.16 10.78 8.30
N TYR A 165 3.19 10.17 7.10
CA TYR A 165 2.28 10.54 6.01
C TYR A 165 0.82 10.26 6.37
N GLY A 166 0.52 9.05 6.84
CA GLY A 166 -0.84 8.69 7.24
C GLY A 166 -1.31 9.50 8.44
N LEU A 167 -0.46 9.69 9.44
CA LEU A 167 -0.73 10.54 10.60
C LEU A 167 -1.05 11.97 10.17
N GLY A 168 -0.26 12.52 9.24
CA GLY A 168 -0.52 13.85 8.68
C GLY A 168 -1.90 13.97 8.05
N ARG A 169 -2.34 12.97 7.28
CA ARG A 169 -3.69 12.95 6.70
C ARG A 169 -4.79 12.83 7.77
N VAL A 170 -4.59 12.02 8.80
CA VAL A 170 -5.55 11.87 9.91
C VAL A 170 -5.69 13.16 10.70
N LEU A 171 -4.58 13.84 11.01
CA LEU A 171 -4.58 15.10 11.75
C LEU A 171 -5.32 16.22 10.99
N VAL A 172 -5.12 16.33 9.67
CA VAL A 172 -5.90 17.26 8.85
C VAL A 172 -7.39 16.94 8.90
N ALA A 173 -7.77 15.65 8.85
CA ALA A 173 -9.17 15.23 8.96
C ALA A 173 -9.77 15.46 10.35
N LEU A 174 -8.94 15.60 11.39
CA LEU A 174 -9.31 15.96 12.76
C LEU A 174 -9.32 17.47 13.00
N ASP A 175 -9.23 18.29 11.96
CA ASP A 175 -9.13 19.75 12.05
C ASP A 175 -7.87 20.23 12.82
N GLN A 176 -6.78 19.47 12.68
CA GLN A 176 -5.45 19.78 13.23
C GLN A 176 -4.43 19.99 12.10
N PRO A 177 -4.63 20.98 11.20
CA PRO A 177 -3.82 21.11 10.00
C PRO A 177 -2.35 21.44 10.31
N ASP A 178 -2.07 22.19 11.38
CA ASP A 178 -0.69 22.51 11.79
C ASP A 178 0.15 21.26 12.06
N ASP A 179 -0.38 20.34 12.87
CA ASP A 179 0.33 19.10 13.19
C ASP A 179 0.32 18.14 11.99
N GLY A 180 -0.74 18.19 11.19
CA GLY A 180 -0.81 17.48 9.91
C GLY A 180 0.31 17.86 8.94
N ILE A 181 0.55 19.16 8.76
CA ILE A 181 1.62 19.71 7.92
C ILE A 181 2.98 19.28 8.47
N LYS A 182 3.24 19.41 9.78
CA LYS A 182 4.51 18.96 10.40
C LYS A 182 4.78 17.48 10.14
N ALA A 183 3.76 16.64 10.29
CA ALA A 183 3.87 15.20 10.04
C ALA A 183 4.16 14.91 8.56
N MET A 184 3.51 15.60 7.62
CA MET A 184 3.78 15.44 6.19
C MET A 184 5.18 15.94 5.81
N GLU A 185 5.64 17.07 6.37
CA GLU A 185 7.01 17.57 6.15
C GLU A 185 8.06 16.57 6.64
N ARG A 186 7.84 15.96 7.81
CA ARG A 186 8.67 14.84 8.27
C ARG A 186 8.63 13.67 7.28
N ALA A 187 7.45 13.28 6.79
CA ALA A 187 7.33 12.17 5.86
C ALA A 187 8.15 12.39 4.58
N ARG A 188 8.30 13.64 4.10
CA ARG A 188 9.05 13.98 2.87
C ARG A 188 10.54 13.64 2.96
N THR A 189 11.11 13.55 4.17
CA THR A 189 12.53 13.29 4.38
C THR A 189 12.85 11.82 4.64
N LEU A 190 11.87 10.92 4.59
CA LEU A 190 11.99 9.52 5.00
C LEU A 190 11.94 8.55 3.82
N GLU A 191 12.35 7.29 4.06
CA GLU A 191 12.31 6.24 3.07
C GLU A 191 10.87 6.01 2.55
N GLY A 192 10.71 5.89 1.24
CA GLY A 192 9.43 5.63 0.60
C GLY A 192 8.59 6.89 0.33
N ALA A 193 9.08 8.08 0.69
CA ALA A 193 8.44 9.36 0.40
C ALA A 193 8.16 9.55 -1.10
N GLU A 194 9.07 9.07 -1.96
CA GLU A 194 8.99 9.20 -3.42
C GLU A 194 7.80 8.46 -4.05
N ARG A 195 7.18 7.54 -3.30
CA ARG A 195 6.01 6.76 -3.74
C ARG A 195 4.69 7.36 -3.26
N LEU A 196 4.73 8.39 -2.42
CA LEU A 196 3.57 8.97 -1.77
C LEU A 196 3.28 10.36 -2.36
N PRO A 197 2.01 10.76 -2.54
CA PRO A 197 1.66 12.08 -3.06
C PRO A 197 1.75 13.15 -1.95
N ILE A 198 2.90 13.24 -1.26
CA ILE A 198 3.02 14.05 -0.05
C ILE A 198 2.83 15.53 -0.35
N ASP A 199 3.47 16.06 -1.38
CA ASP A 199 3.34 17.48 -1.73
C ASP A 199 1.92 17.88 -2.15
N HIS A 200 1.18 16.96 -2.78
CA HIS A 200 -0.24 17.16 -3.08
C HIS A 200 -1.08 17.26 -1.81
N ARG A 201 -0.90 16.32 -0.86
CA ARG A 201 -1.60 16.33 0.43
C ARG A 201 -1.20 17.50 1.32
N LEU A 202 0.07 17.89 1.29
CA LEU A 202 0.60 19.05 2.00
C LEU A 202 -0.02 20.33 1.46
N GLY A 203 -0.14 20.49 0.14
CA GLY A 203 -0.85 21.60 -0.48
C GLY A 203 -2.31 21.70 -0.03
N GLN A 204 -3.02 20.57 0.00
CA GLN A 204 -4.40 20.51 0.52
C GLN A 204 -4.48 20.91 2.01
N ALA A 205 -3.54 20.45 2.84
CA ALA A 205 -3.49 20.80 4.26
C ALA A 205 -3.19 22.30 4.48
N LEU A 206 -2.29 22.88 3.70
CA LEU A 206 -1.95 24.30 3.74
C LEU A 206 -3.14 25.17 3.29
N LEU A 207 -3.89 24.75 2.28
CA LEU A 207 -5.15 25.40 1.90
C LEU A 207 -6.18 25.38 3.03
N ALA A 208 -6.36 24.23 3.70
CA ALA A 208 -7.27 24.11 4.83
C ALA A 208 -6.87 25.02 6.01
N LYS A 209 -5.56 25.22 6.22
CA LYS A 209 -5.02 26.19 7.20
C LYS A 209 -5.19 27.66 6.76
N GLY A 210 -5.46 27.92 5.49
CA GLY A 210 -5.50 29.27 4.92
C GLY A 210 -4.13 29.79 4.44
N ASP A 211 -3.07 28.97 4.49
CA ASP A 211 -1.75 29.33 3.98
C ASP A 211 -1.68 29.11 2.46
N LYS A 212 -2.22 30.09 1.73
CA LYS A 212 -2.23 30.09 0.26
C LYS A 212 -0.84 30.11 -0.36
N ALA A 213 0.11 30.82 0.26
CA ALA A 213 1.47 30.94 -0.25
C ALA A 213 2.22 29.60 -0.13
N GLY A 214 2.15 28.96 1.04
CA GLY A 214 2.70 27.63 1.25
C GLY A 214 2.03 26.58 0.35
N ALA A 215 0.70 26.63 0.23
CA ALA A 215 -0.04 25.72 -0.64
C ALA A 215 0.41 25.78 -2.09
N ARG A 216 0.61 27.00 -2.64
CA ARG A 216 1.11 27.21 -4.00
C ARG A 216 2.46 26.52 -4.21
N VAL A 217 3.42 26.74 -3.31
CA VAL A 217 4.77 26.15 -3.40
C VAL A 217 4.70 24.61 -3.38
N ALA A 218 3.90 24.03 -2.47
CA ALA A 218 3.76 22.58 -2.38
C ALA A 218 3.12 21.97 -3.64
N LEU A 219 2.05 22.58 -4.14
CA LEU A 219 1.33 22.09 -5.32
C LEU A 219 2.15 22.25 -6.62
N GLU A 220 2.89 23.35 -6.79
CA GLU A 220 3.79 23.54 -7.93
C GLU A 220 4.89 22.47 -7.96
N ARG A 221 5.50 22.18 -6.80
CA ARG A 221 6.47 21.09 -6.66
C ARG A 221 5.88 19.74 -7.03
N PHE A 222 4.63 19.47 -6.64
CA PHE A 222 3.93 18.24 -6.99
C PHE A 222 3.66 18.13 -8.51
N VAL A 223 3.20 19.19 -9.16
CA VAL A 223 2.91 19.21 -10.61
C VAL A 223 4.17 19.01 -11.45
N GLN A 224 5.33 19.47 -10.98
CA GLN A 224 6.62 19.26 -11.64
C GLN A 224 7.12 17.80 -11.54
N ASN A 225 6.55 16.97 -10.66
CA ASN A 225 6.95 15.58 -10.51
C ASN A 225 6.41 14.71 -11.66
N LYS A 226 7.28 14.40 -12.63
CA LYS A 226 6.97 13.56 -13.80
C LYS A 226 6.52 12.12 -13.47
N ARG A 227 6.76 11.65 -12.24
CA ARG A 227 6.35 10.31 -11.77
C ARG A 227 5.04 10.34 -10.98
N ALA A 228 4.46 11.52 -10.76
CA ALA A 228 3.22 11.65 -10.01
C ALA A 228 2.02 11.02 -10.74
N ASN A 229 1.04 10.57 -9.97
CA ASN A 229 -0.21 10.04 -10.53
C ASN A 229 -0.95 11.15 -11.31
N PRO A 230 -1.32 10.93 -12.59
CA PRO A 230 -1.97 11.95 -13.40
C PRO A 230 -3.24 12.54 -12.77
N ARG A 231 -4.06 11.73 -12.08
CA ARG A 231 -5.29 12.22 -11.44
C ARG A 231 -4.99 13.21 -10.33
N ASN A 232 -3.96 12.94 -9.53
CA ASN A 232 -3.53 13.86 -8.48
C ASN A 232 -2.89 15.12 -9.08
N VAL A 233 -2.19 15.01 -10.21
CA VAL A 233 -1.60 16.17 -10.90
C VAL A 233 -2.70 17.09 -11.40
N GLU A 234 -3.77 16.54 -11.99
CA GLU A 234 -4.93 17.33 -12.43
C GLU A 234 -5.66 17.98 -11.25
N ASP A 235 -5.82 17.27 -10.13
CA ASP A 235 -6.36 17.86 -8.89
C ASP A 235 -5.48 19.01 -8.38
N ALA A 236 -4.15 18.81 -8.33
CA ALA A 236 -3.21 19.85 -7.91
C ALA A 236 -3.25 21.10 -8.80
N LYS A 237 -3.37 20.93 -10.12
CA LYS A 237 -3.55 22.05 -11.07
C LYS A 237 -4.86 22.81 -10.81
N LYS A 238 -5.96 22.11 -10.53
CA LYS A 238 -7.23 22.75 -10.18
C LYS A 238 -7.11 23.57 -8.89
N LEU A 239 -6.48 23.01 -7.86
CA LEU A 239 -6.22 23.73 -6.61
C LEU A 239 -5.35 24.96 -6.85
N LEU A 240 -4.30 24.86 -7.67
CA LEU A 240 -3.47 26.02 -8.05
C LEU A 240 -4.26 27.12 -8.76
N ALA A 241 -5.22 26.76 -9.62
CA ALA A 241 -6.08 27.74 -10.29
C ALA A 241 -6.98 28.52 -9.32
N THR A 242 -7.34 27.95 -8.16
CA THR A 242 -8.09 28.66 -7.10
C THR A 242 -7.23 29.61 -6.27
N LEU A 243 -5.91 29.52 -6.40
CA LEU A 243 -4.93 30.36 -5.71
C LEU A 243 -4.46 31.55 -6.56
N ALA A 244 -4.86 31.60 -7.84
CA ALA A 244 -4.52 32.63 -8.81
C ALA A 244 -5.23 33.96 -8.53
#